data_AF-A0A0D2VVF1-F1
#
_entry.id   AF-A0A0D2VVF1-F1
#
_cell.length_a   1.000
_cell.length_b   1.000
_cell.length_c   1.000
_cell.angle_alpha   90.00
_cell.angle_beta   90.00
_cell.angle_gamma   90.00
#
_symmetry.space_group_name_H-M   'P 1'
#
loop_
_entity.id
_entity.type
_entity.pdbx_description
1 polymer ?
#
loop_
_entity_poly.entity_id
_entity_poly.type
_entity_poly.pdbx_seq_one_letter_code
_entity_poly.pdbx_strand_id
1 'polypeptide(L)'
;MLFYESMTESQRELYDCFKNEKDSALSVHDFEFGEVEAEVLAEGLKVNKALTWLYLYENQLGDIGAQAIAEALKVNTTLIKLNLPENQIGEAGAQAIAEALKVNTTLTKLNLSWNQVGDDAAKAFAEALKVNKTLTRLKLHQVQIGDTGAQAIAEALKVNTTLTKLNLSWNQIGGAGAVAIADALKLNKTVTTIYLSGNQIGDAGARAIAEVLKVNTTLTELGLSENQIGDAGAQAIAEAIKVNKILTNLELGWNQIGDAGAQAIAEAIELGTTLTRLNIWYNCIGSAVAQLITEAKKLNYADVYADSQFNPLVLSLLPRLASAEDTQTVFCLLTSGLELENQRASLPALPAEIAELIMDEAHYWQGVQHIKRSQFDDDTPDDILQVTVPQGVNGNSIRVKSIQVLRDSRTLDGSIDDRGFDLIVRDEQGAVQHECSAKPTVVDLTLELATIWPASHPVIRQMREGWQVQVRPSKSPKDALFESLYVGYV
;
A
#
# COMPACT_ATOMS: atom_id res chain seq x y z
N MET A 1 32.46 -15.50 -9.70
CA MET A 1 33.10 -15.98 -8.46
C MET A 1 34.40 -15.23 -8.32
N LEU A 2 34.48 -14.34 -7.32
CA LEU A 2 35.63 -13.48 -7.10
C LEU A 2 36.67 -14.26 -6.30
N PHE A 3 37.90 -14.42 -6.81
CA PHE A 3 38.96 -15.11 -6.08
C PHE A 3 39.73 -14.13 -5.19
N TYR A 4 40.13 -14.55 -3.98
CA TYR A 4 40.89 -13.71 -3.04
C TYR A 4 42.19 -13.13 -3.66
N GLU A 5 42.84 -13.89 -4.55
CA GLU A 5 44.04 -13.45 -5.27
C GLU A 5 43.75 -12.35 -6.30
N SER A 6 42.52 -12.26 -6.80
CA SER A 6 42.08 -11.23 -7.75
C SER A 6 41.52 -9.98 -7.08
N MET A 7 41.36 -9.98 -5.76
CA MET A 7 40.84 -8.84 -4.99
C MET A 7 41.89 -7.70 -4.91
N THR A 8 41.43 -6.45 -4.83
CA THR A 8 42.27 -5.33 -4.39
C THR A 8 42.63 -5.47 -2.91
N GLU A 9 43.55 -4.64 -2.42
CA GLU A 9 43.92 -4.63 -0.99
C GLU A 9 42.70 -4.31 -0.10
N SER A 10 41.96 -3.25 -0.43
CA SER A 10 40.73 -2.88 0.28
C SER A 10 39.65 -3.97 0.24
N GLN A 11 39.50 -4.68 -0.89
CA GLN A 11 38.58 -5.82 -0.99
C GLN A 11 39.03 -7.00 -0.11
N ARG A 12 40.33 -7.27 0.00
CA ARG A 12 40.84 -8.31 0.91
C ARG A 12 40.61 -7.95 2.36
N GLU A 13 40.85 -6.69 2.74
CA GLU A 13 40.55 -6.20 4.09
C GLU A 13 39.07 -6.35 4.43
N LEU A 14 38.19 -6.00 3.49
CA LEU A 14 36.75 -6.17 3.63
C LEU A 14 36.36 -7.66 3.76
N TYR A 15 36.88 -8.52 2.89
CA TYR A 15 36.66 -9.97 2.96
C TYR A 15 37.11 -10.54 4.30
N ASP A 16 38.32 -10.18 4.76
CA ASP A 16 38.88 -10.69 6.00
C ASP A 16 38.11 -10.15 7.22
N CYS A 17 37.56 -8.94 7.14
CA CYS A 17 36.61 -8.41 8.13
C CYS A 17 35.38 -9.32 8.23
N PHE A 18 34.66 -9.56 7.12
CA PHE A 18 33.45 -10.39 7.12
C PHE A 18 33.71 -11.85 7.46
N LYS A 19 34.79 -12.43 6.94
CA LYS A 19 35.16 -13.83 7.19
C LYS A 19 35.48 -14.07 8.67
N ASN A 20 36.21 -13.15 9.29
CA ASN A 20 36.69 -13.31 10.66
C ASN A 20 35.76 -12.65 11.69
N GLU A 21 34.65 -12.06 11.27
CA GLU A 21 33.63 -11.54 12.18
C GLU A 21 33.19 -12.64 13.16
N LYS A 22 33.32 -12.33 14.45
CA LYS A 22 32.99 -13.23 15.57
C LYS A 22 31.66 -12.86 16.20
N ASP A 23 31.19 -11.64 15.98
CA ASP A 23 29.91 -11.20 16.48
C ASP A 23 28.77 -11.90 15.73
N SER A 24 27.73 -12.24 16.48
CA SER A 24 26.56 -12.93 15.94
C SER A 24 25.72 -12.05 15.01
N ALA A 25 25.93 -10.73 15.05
CA ALA A 25 25.20 -9.74 14.29
C ALA A 25 26.16 -8.69 13.72
N LEU A 26 26.02 -8.39 12.44
CA LEU A 26 26.81 -7.38 11.74
C LEU A 26 25.88 -6.43 11.00
N SER A 27 26.15 -5.14 11.14
CA SER A 27 25.42 -4.07 10.49
C SER A 27 26.35 -3.24 9.62
N VAL A 28 26.07 -3.24 8.33
CA VAL A 28 26.76 -2.43 7.32
C VAL A 28 25.75 -1.41 6.83
N HIS A 29 26.10 -0.14 7.02
CA HIS A 29 25.31 1.02 6.63
C HIS A 29 26.29 2.02 6.02
N ASP A 30 26.36 2.04 4.69
CA ASP A 30 27.20 2.98 3.95
C ASP A 30 26.64 3.15 2.53
N PHE A 31 26.30 4.38 2.15
CA PHE A 31 25.79 4.68 0.80
C PHE A 31 26.82 4.37 -0.30
N GLU A 32 28.09 4.15 0.04
CA GLU A 32 29.14 3.72 -0.89
C GLU A 32 29.28 2.19 -1.01
N PHE A 33 28.54 1.38 -0.23
CA PHE A 33 28.60 -0.08 -0.31
C PHE A 33 27.82 -0.59 -1.53
N GLY A 34 28.55 -0.79 -2.63
CA GLY A 34 27.99 -1.12 -3.94
C GLY A 34 28.00 -2.61 -4.26
N GLU A 35 27.78 -2.93 -5.54
CA GLU A 35 27.73 -4.30 -6.06
C GLU A 35 29.05 -5.06 -5.82
N VAL A 36 30.19 -4.37 -5.96
CA VAL A 36 31.53 -4.97 -5.83
C VAL A 36 31.80 -5.38 -4.37
N GLU A 37 31.51 -4.50 -3.43
CA GLU A 37 31.64 -4.77 -2.00
C GLU A 37 30.69 -5.90 -1.57
N ALA A 38 29.50 -5.96 -2.15
CA ALA A 38 28.53 -7.04 -1.94
C ALA A 38 29.05 -8.40 -2.39
N GLU A 39 29.72 -8.48 -3.54
CA GLU A 39 30.36 -9.71 -4.01
C GLU A 39 31.44 -10.19 -3.03
N VAL A 40 32.28 -9.28 -2.55
CA VAL A 40 33.33 -9.57 -1.58
C VAL A 40 32.75 -10.06 -0.26
N LEU A 41 31.72 -9.37 0.24
CA LEU A 41 30.98 -9.77 1.44
C LEU A 41 30.37 -11.16 1.27
N ALA A 42 29.76 -11.43 0.12
CA ALA A 42 29.16 -12.73 -0.17
C ALA A 42 30.18 -13.86 -0.12
N GLU A 43 31.39 -13.68 -0.64
CA GLU A 43 32.48 -14.67 -0.51
C GLU A 43 32.88 -14.88 0.95
N GLY A 44 32.97 -13.81 1.76
CA GLY A 44 33.22 -13.91 3.21
C GLY A 44 32.10 -14.65 3.94
N LEU A 45 30.84 -14.40 3.57
CA LEU A 45 29.66 -15.01 4.16
C LEU A 45 29.58 -16.52 3.91
N LYS A 46 30.10 -17.03 2.78
CA LYS A 46 30.15 -18.48 2.50
C LYS A 46 30.95 -19.24 3.56
N VAL A 47 32.04 -18.63 4.04
CA VAL A 47 32.97 -19.26 4.98
C VAL A 47 32.73 -18.87 6.43
N ASN A 48 32.10 -17.72 6.70
CA ASN A 48 31.79 -17.29 8.06
C ASN A 48 30.85 -18.29 8.75
N LYS A 49 31.17 -18.67 9.99
CA LYS A 49 30.41 -19.62 10.83
C LYS A 49 29.87 -19.03 12.14
N ALA A 50 30.08 -17.74 12.39
CA ALA A 50 29.63 -17.06 13.60
C ALA A 50 28.40 -16.16 13.34
N LEU A 51 28.35 -15.54 12.16
CA LEU A 51 27.34 -14.57 11.83
C LEU A 51 25.97 -15.25 11.65
N THR A 52 25.01 -14.75 12.43
CA THR A 52 23.62 -15.21 12.39
C THR A 52 22.69 -14.12 11.86
N TRP A 53 23.00 -12.84 12.10
CA TRP A 53 22.20 -11.70 11.64
C TRP A 53 23.04 -10.77 10.78
N LEU A 54 22.58 -10.49 9.57
CA LEU A 54 23.23 -9.56 8.66
C LEU A 54 22.26 -8.44 8.30
N TYR A 55 22.68 -7.21 8.57
CA TYR A 55 21.95 -6.00 8.26
C TYR A 55 22.73 -5.20 7.22
N LEU A 56 22.14 -5.02 6.04
CA LEU A 56 22.67 -4.25 4.92
C LEU A 56 21.61 -3.23 4.47
N TYR A 57 21.02 -2.47 5.40
CA TYR A 57 20.01 -1.47 5.01
C TYR A 57 20.66 -0.24 4.40
N GLU A 58 19.99 0.42 3.45
CA GLU A 58 20.42 1.70 2.84
C GLU A 58 21.80 1.64 2.15
N ASN A 59 22.01 0.64 1.28
CA ASN A 59 23.23 0.55 0.44
C ASN A 59 22.87 0.48 -1.07
N GLN A 60 23.84 0.16 -1.93
CA GLN A 60 23.66 0.10 -3.39
C GLN A 60 24.04 -1.28 -3.96
N LEU A 61 23.55 -2.35 -3.32
CA LEU A 61 23.92 -3.73 -3.69
C LEU A 61 23.50 -4.11 -5.11
N GLY A 62 22.39 -3.54 -5.60
CA GLY A 62 21.85 -3.85 -6.91
C GLY A 62 21.50 -5.33 -7.11
N ASP A 63 21.21 -5.71 -8.34
CA ASP A 63 20.94 -7.11 -8.70
C ASP A 63 22.18 -7.99 -8.58
N ILE A 64 23.36 -7.46 -8.92
CA ILE A 64 24.62 -8.22 -8.89
C ILE A 64 24.99 -8.59 -7.45
N GLY A 65 24.92 -7.64 -6.53
CA GLY A 65 25.18 -7.91 -5.11
C GLY A 65 24.17 -8.87 -4.50
N ALA A 66 22.88 -8.73 -4.84
CA ALA A 66 21.83 -9.65 -4.41
C ALA A 66 22.04 -11.08 -4.92
N GLN A 67 22.46 -11.24 -6.19
CA GLN A 67 22.82 -12.53 -6.76
C GLN A 67 24.03 -13.16 -6.06
N ALA A 68 25.05 -12.38 -5.73
CA ALA A 68 26.20 -12.87 -4.98
C ALA A 68 25.79 -13.34 -3.57
N ILE A 69 24.97 -12.55 -2.86
CA ILE A 69 24.41 -12.94 -1.57
C ILE A 69 23.57 -14.20 -1.69
N ALA A 70 22.76 -14.35 -2.76
CA ALA A 70 21.99 -15.56 -3.01
C ALA A 70 22.89 -16.80 -3.15
N GLU A 71 24.00 -16.71 -3.89
CA GLU A 71 24.98 -17.79 -3.96
C GLU A 71 25.61 -18.12 -2.60
N ALA A 72 25.85 -17.10 -1.76
CA ALA A 72 26.32 -17.32 -0.40
C ALA A 72 25.28 -18.03 0.47
N LEU A 73 23.99 -17.67 0.35
CA LEU A 73 22.89 -18.31 1.09
C LEU A 73 22.71 -19.79 0.76
N LYS A 74 23.05 -20.23 -0.46
CA LYS A 74 22.97 -21.65 -0.85
C LYS A 74 23.92 -22.54 -0.04
N VAL A 75 25.03 -21.99 0.45
CA VAL A 75 26.07 -22.75 1.18
C VAL A 75 26.25 -22.31 2.63
N ASN A 76 25.80 -21.10 2.99
CA ASN A 76 25.85 -20.63 4.36
C ASN A 76 24.82 -21.38 5.22
N THR A 77 25.28 -21.86 6.38
CA THR A 77 24.50 -22.69 7.31
C THR A 77 24.36 -22.05 8.69
N THR A 78 24.58 -20.75 8.82
CA THR A 78 24.57 -20.06 10.11
C THR A 78 23.67 -18.84 10.13
N LEU A 79 23.45 -18.22 8.97
CA LEU A 79 22.63 -17.02 8.86
C LEU A 79 21.16 -17.36 9.08
N ILE A 80 20.57 -16.68 10.06
CA ILE A 80 19.19 -16.82 10.54
C ILE A 80 18.35 -15.62 10.08
N LYS A 81 18.95 -14.42 10.02
CA LYS A 81 18.27 -13.17 9.65
C LYS A 81 19.09 -12.41 8.62
N LEU A 82 18.42 -12.01 7.53
CA LEU A 82 18.97 -11.17 6.49
C LEU A 82 18.05 -9.95 6.27
N ASN A 83 18.62 -8.76 6.37
CA ASN A 83 17.91 -7.49 6.21
C ASN A 83 18.55 -6.70 5.06
N LEU A 84 17.83 -6.58 3.95
CA LEU A 84 18.25 -5.92 2.70
C LEU A 84 17.33 -4.75 2.29
N PRO A 85 16.71 -3.98 3.18
CA PRO A 85 15.81 -2.93 2.72
C PRO A 85 16.60 -1.81 2.04
N GLU A 86 16.02 -1.20 1.01
CA GLU A 86 16.59 -0.03 0.33
C GLU A 86 18.00 -0.28 -0.23
N ASN A 87 18.11 -1.27 -1.14
CA ASN A 87 19.38 -1.66 -1.77
C ASN A 87 19.35 -1.63 -3.30
N GLN A 88 18.31 -1.03 -3.88
CA GLN A 88 18.10 -0.99 -5.33
C GLN A 88 18.09 -2.39 -5.98
N ILE A 89 17.63 -3.40 -5.23
CA ILE A 89 17.52 -4.78 -5.74
C ILE A 89 16.31 -4.85 -6.67
N GLY A 90 16.52 -5.21 -7.93
CA GLY A 90 15.50 -5.43 -8.93
C GLY A 90 14.92 -6.84 -8.89
N GLU A 91 14.09 -7.16 -9.88
CA GLU A 91 13.44 -8.47 -9.95
C GLU A 91 14.46 -9.60 -10.07
N ALA A 92 15.56 -9.41 -10.82
CA ALA A 92 16.54 -10.46 -11.06
C ALA A 92 17.31 -10.83 -9.78
N GLY A 93 17.74 -9.84 -8.99
CA GLY A 93 18.37 -10.06 -7.69
C GLY A 93 17.43 -10.70 -6.69
N ALA A 94 16.17 -10.24 -6.64
CA ALA A 94 15.16 -10.82 -5.77
C ALA A 94 14.80 -12.27 -6.15
N GLN A 95 14.70 -12.58 -7.45
CA GLN A 95 14.53 -13.95 -7.95
C GLN A 95 15.69 -14.85 -7.53
N ALA A 96 16.93 -14.39 -7.62
CA ALA A 96 18.09 -15.16 -7.19
C ALA A 96 18.02 -15.49 -5.69
N ILE A 97 17.63 -14.54 -4.84
CA ILE A 97 17.42 -14.77 -3.41
C ILE A 97 16.30 -15.80 -3.19
N ALA A 98 15.17 -15.69 -3.91
CA ALA A 98 14.08 -16.67 -3.84
C ALA A 98 14.55 -18.09 -4.23
N GLU A 99 15.33 -18.24 -5.30
CA GLU A 99 15.92 -19.52 -5.69
C GLU A 99 16.86 -20.08 -4.62
N ALA A 100 17.66 -19.23 -3.97
CA ALA A 100 18.51 -19.67 -2.86
C ALA A 100 17.71 -20.17 -1.65
N LEU A 101 16.53 -19.60 -1.38
CA LEU A 101 15.64 -20.07 -0.31
C LEU A 101 15.10 -21.48 -0.54
N LYS A 102 15.05 -21.98 -1.78
CA LYS A 102 14.62 -23.37 -2.04
C LYS A 102 15.55 -24.40 -1.40
N VAL A 103 16.82 -24.06 -1.26
CA VAL A 103 17.86 -24.95 -0.71
C VAL A 103 18.39 -24.51 0.65
N ASN A 104 18.28 -23.22 1.00
CA ASN A 104 18.72 -22.74 2.30
C ASN A 104 17.81 -23.28 3.42
N THR A 105 18.45 -23.83 4.47
CA THR A 105 17.76 -24.46 5.60
C THR A 105 18.00 -23.76 6.94
N THR A 106 18.46 -22.51 6.93
CA THR A 106 18.83 -21.81 8.18
C THR A 106 18.19 -20.45 8.31
N LEU A 107 17.93 -19.77 7.19
CA LEU A 107 17.30 -18.47 7.18
C LEU A 107 15.84 -18.59 7.63
N THR A 108 15.52 -17.84 8.68
CA THR A 108 14.18 -17.80 9.27
C THR A 108 13.49 -16.45 9.06
N LYS A 109 14.26 -15.40 8.78
CA LYS A 109 13.77 -14.02 8.62
C LYS A 109 14.46 -13.36 7.43
N LEU A 110 13.65 -12.93 6.47
CA LEU A 110 14.11 -12.15 5.31
C LEU A 110 13.33 -10.84 5.22
N ASN A 111 14.04 -9.75 4.99
CA ASN A 111 13.46 -8.45 4.68
C ASN A 111 14.07 -7.89 3.40
N LEU A 112 13.22 -7.62 2.41
CA LEU A 112 13.54 -7.03 1.12
C LEU A 112 12.74 -5.74 0.87
N SER A 113 12.20 -5.13 1.91
CA SER A 113 11.39 -3.91 1.78
C SER A 113 12.08 -2.79 1.02
N TRP A 114 11.33 -1.88 0.40
CA TRP A 114 11.90 -0.72 -0.31
C TRP A 114 12.90 -1.12 -1.42
N ASN A 115 12.58 -2.18 -2.17
CA ASN A 115 13.31 -2.62 -3.37
C ASN A 115 12.33 -2.77 -4.54
N GLN A 116 12.80 -3.19 -5.71
CA GLN A 116 12.03 -3.32 -6.95
C GLN A 116 11.79 -4.81 -7.28
N VAL A 117 11.11 -5.52 -6.38
CA VAL A 117 10.93 -6.99 -6.46
C VAL A 117 9.95 -7.37 -7.58
N GLY A 118 8.82 -6.70 -7.68
CA GLY A 118 7.81 -6.94 -8.71
C GLY A 118 7.09 -8.30 -8.63
N ASP A 119 6.19 -8.53 -9.57
CA ASP A 119 5.32 -9.71 -9.59
C ASP A 119 6.06 -11.00 -9.97
N ASP A 120 7.06 -10.93 -10.85
CA ASP A 120 7.78 -12.12 -11.30
C ASP A 120 8.70 -12.68 -10.21
N ALA A 121 9.38 -11.82 -9.44
CA ALA A 121 10.09 -12.29 -8.27
C ALA A 121 9.15 -12.75 -7.15
N ALA A 122 7.96 -12.15 -6.99
CA ALA A 122 6.95 -12.66 -6.06
C ALA A 122 6.50 -14.09 -6.41
N LYS A 123 6.37 -14.43 -7.70
CA LYS A 123 6.16 -15.81 -8.15
C LYS A 123 7.33 -16.73 -7.78
N ALA A 124 8.58 -16.28 -7.92
CA ALA A 124 9.74 -17.04 -7.48
C ALA A 124 9.73 -17.29 -5.96
N PHE A 125 9.38 -16.26 -5.15
CA PHE A 125 9.19 -16.42 -3.71
C PHE A 125 8.05 -17.40 -3.39
N ALA A 126 6.95 -17.38 -4.14
CA ALA A 126 5.88 -18.34 -3.99
C ALA A 126 6.37 -19.79 -4.19
N GLU A 127 7.12 -20.06 -5.26
CA GLU A 127 7.73 -21.38 -5.49
C GLU A 127 8.71 -21.76 -4.38
N ALA A 128 9.50 -20.81 -3.88
CA ALA A 128 10.39 -21.04 -2.74
C ALA A 128 9.62 -21.38 -1.46
N LEU A 129 8.53 -20.67 -1.16
CA LEU A 129 7.70 -20.89 0.03
C LEU A 129 6.99 -22.25 0.02
N LYS A 130 6.68 -22.82 -1.15
CA LYS A 130 6.10 -24.17 -1.24
C LYS A 130 7.04 -25.23 -0.67
N VAL A 131 8.35 -25.09 -0.92
CA VAL A 131 9.36 -26.09 -0.56
C VAL A 131 10.14 -25.73 0.72
N ASN A 132 10.40 -24.45 0.97
CA ASN A 132 11.17 -23.99 2.12
C ASN A 132 10.41 -24.27 3.42
N LYS A 133 11.12 -24.85 4.40
CA LYS A 133 10.56 -25.25 5.71
C LYS A 133 11.17 -24.50 6.90
N THR A 134 11.86 -23.38 6.66
CA THR A 134 12.63 -22.68 7.69
C THR A 134 12.25 -21.21 7.80
N LEU A 135 11.82 -20.59 6.72
CA LEU A 135 11.41 -19.19 6.69
C LEU A 135 10.10 -19.03 7.47
N THR A 136 10.18 -18.22 8.52
CA THR A 136 9.04 -17.92 9.42
C THR A 136 8.55 -16.49 9.25
N ARG A 137 9.39 -15.59 8.73
CA ARG A 137 9.08 -14.16 8.54
C ARG A 137 9.60 -13.68 7.20
N LEU A 138 8.70 -13.15 6.39
CA LEU A 138 9.00 -12.54 5.10
C LEU A 138 8.43 -11.13 5.06
N LYS A 139 9.29 -10.14 4.80
CA LYS A 139 8.89 -8.75 4.59
C LYS A 139 9.17 -8.33 3.16
N LEU A 140 8.10 -7.98 2.46
CA LEU A 140 8.02 -7.51 1.08
C LEU A 140 7.20 -6.21 1.06
N HIS A 141 7.48 -5.31 2.00
CA HIS A 141 6.78 -4.04 2.08
C HIS A 141 7.38 -3.03 1.10
N GLN A 142 6.52 -2.37 0.32
CA GLN A 142 6.92 -1.45 -0.74
C GLN A 142 7.90 -2.05 -1.74
N VAL A 143 7.44 -3.08 -2.44
CA VAL A 143 8.26 -3.79 -3.44
C VAL A 143 7.56 -4.02 -4.78
N GLN A 144 6.51 -3.24 -5.07
CA GLN A 144 5.80 -3.20 -6.35
C GLN A 144 5.07 -4.51 -6.72
N ILE A 145 4.56 -5.25 -5.74
CA ILE A 145 3.73 -6.44 -5.98
C ILE A 145 2.29 -6.03 -6.33
N GLY A 146 1.77 -6.52 -7.43
CA GLY A 146 0.37 -6.41 -7.84
C GLY A 146 -0.47 -7.64 -7.47
N ASP A 147 -1.68 -7.71 -8.02
CA ASP A 147 -2.61 -8.81 -7.79
C ASP A 147 -2.05 -10.17 -8.26
N THR A 148 -1.26 -10.19 -9.34
CA THR A 148 -0.69 -11.43 -9.88
C THR A 148 0.36 -12.01 -8.93
N GLY A 149 1.26 -11.18 -8.40
CA GLY A 149 2.24 -11.61 -7.40
C GLY A 149 1.57 -12.03 -6.09
N ALA A 150 0.56 -11.27 -5.64
CA ALA A 150 -0.23 -11.63 -4.46
C ALA A 150 -0.95 -12.98 -4.61
N GLN A 151 -1.52 -13.27 -5.79
CA GLN A 151 -2.14 -14.56 -6.09
C GLN A 151 -1.12 -15.70 -6.04
N ALA A 152 0.09 -15.51 -6.58
CA ALA A 152 1.14 -16.52 -6.50
C ALA A 152 1.53 -16.82 -5.05
N ILE A 153 1.74 -15.78 -4.24
CA ILE A 153 2.04 -15.91 -2.80
C ILE A 153 0.89 -16.63 -2.10
N ALA A 154 -0.37 -16.28 -2.40
CA ALA A 154 -1.54 -16.94 -1.84
C ALA A 154 -1.57 -18.44 -2.14
N GLU A 155 -1.29 -18.87 -3.38
CA GLU A 155 -1.19 -20.30 -3.72
C GLU A 155 -0.09 -21.01 -2.92
N ALA A 156 1.04 -20.35 -2.67
CA ALA A 156 2.08 -20.91 -1.81
C ALA A 156 1.64 -21.02 -0.34
N LEU A 157 0.92 -20.02 0.18
CA LEU A 157 0.41 -20.05 1.55
C LEU A 157 -0.58 -21.19 1.81
N LYS A 158 -1.32 -21.65 0.79
CA LYS A 158 -2.23 -22.81 0.95
C LYS A 158 -1.50 -24.10 1.37
N VAL A 159 -0.22 -24.25 0.99
CA VAL A 159 0.59 -25.45 1.26
C VAL A 159 1.76 -25.18 2.21
N ASN A 160 2.16 -23.93 2.39
CA ASN A 160 3.22 -23.58 3.33
C ASN A 160 2.73 -23.73 4.77
N THR A 161 3.57 -24.36 5.61
CA THR A 161 3.26 -24.66 7.01
C THR A 161 4.32 -24.09 7.97
N THR A 162 5.08 -23.09 7.55
CA THR A 162 6.23 -22.57 8.33
C THR A 162 6.21 -21.06 8.48
N LEU A 163 5.68 -20.35 7.49
CA LEU A 163 5.53 -18.90 7.54
C LEU A 163 4.48 -18.54 8.58
N THR A 164 4.89 -17.66 9.50
CA THR A 164 4.04 -17.15 10.59
C THR A 164 3.74 -15.67 10.41
N LYS A 165 4.68 -14.92 9.80
CA LYS A 165 4.55 -13.47 9.58
C LYS A 165 4.84 -13.11 8.13
N LEU A 166 3.88 -12.44 7.51
CA LEU A 166 4.02 -11.92 6.15
C LEU A 166 3.67 -10.43 6.14
N ASN A 167 4.58 -9.61 5.63
CA ASN A 167 4.32 -8.19 5.40
C ASN A 167 4.32 -7.91 3.89
N LEU A 168 3.16 -7.50 3.37
CA LEU A 168 2.90 -7.09 2.00
C LEU A 168 2.36 -5.65 1.95
N SER A 169 2.61 -4.85 2.97
CA SER A 169 2.14 -3.48 3.03
C SER A 169 2.77 -2.60 1.95
N TRP A 170 2.08 -1.55 1.51
CA TRP A 170 2.55 -0.55 0.56
C TRP A 170 2.88 -1.11 -0.82
N ASN A 171 2.06 -2.03 -1.29
CA ASN A 171 2.14 -2.62 -2.62
C ASN A 171 0.93 -2.18 -3.47
N GLN A 172 0.73 -2.82 -4.62
CA GLN A 172 -0.36 -2.54 -5.55
C GLN A 172 -1.39 -3.67 -5.53
N ILE A 173 -1.64 -4.24 -4.35
CA ILE A 173 -2.58 -5.35 -4.17
C ILE A 173 -4.00 -4.76 -4.11
N GLY A 174 -4.80 -5.01 -5.14
CA GLY A 174 -6.18 -4.59 -5.22
C GLY A 174 -7.13 -5.59 -4.56
N GLY A 175 -8.42 -5.45 -4.89
CA GLY A 175 -9.46 -6.34 -4.39
C GLY A 175 -9.23 -7.81 -4.78
N ALA A 176 -8.73 -8.10 -5.99
CA ALA A 176 -8.54 -9.46 -6.46
C ALA A 176 -7.39 -10.17 -5.71
N GLY A 177 -6.26 -9.50 -5.49
CA GLY A 177 -5.16 -10.05 -4.70
C GLY A 177 -5.54 -10.24 -3.23
N ALA A 178 -6.32 -9.33 -2.66
CA ALA A 178 -6.87 -9.49 -1.30
C ALA A 178 -7.80 -10.71 -1.17
N VAL A 179 -8.66 -10.96 -2.17
CA VAL A 179 -9.51 -12.16 -2.24
C VAL A 179 -8.66 -13.43 -2.30
N ALA A 180 -7.61 -13.46 -3.13
CA ALA A 180 -6.72 -14.60 -3.23
C ALA A 180 -6.01 -14.90 -1.88
N ILE A 181 -5.51 -13.86 -1.22
CA ILE A 181 -4.89 -13.97 0.11
C ILE A 181 -5.91 -14.50 1.14
N ALA A 182 -7.14 -13.99 1.13
CA ALA A 182 -8.21 -14.47 2.00
C ALA A 182 -8.46 -15.98 1.78
N ASP A 183 -8.62 -16.41 0.54
CA ASP A 183 -8.83 -17.83 0.20
C ASP A 183 -7.68 -18.72 0.70
N ALA A 184 -6.44 -18.22 0.63
CA ALA A 184 -5.29 -18.94 1.18
C ALA A 184 -5.34 -19.04 2.71
N LEU A 185 -5.69 -17.96 3.40
CA LEU A 185 -5.81 -17.92 4.87
C LEU A 185 -6.94 -18.81 5.41
N LYS A 186 -7.94 -19.15 4.58
CA LYS A 186 -8.96 -20.14 4.95
C LYS A 186 -8.35 -21.52 5.22
N LEU A 187 -7.36 -21.90 4.40
CA LEU A 187 -6.67 -23.19 4.45
C LEU A 187 -5.43 -23.14 5.34
N ASN A 188 -4.68 -22.04 5.31
CA ASN A 188 -3.46 -21.90 6.08
C ASN A 188 -3.74 -21.86 7.60
N LYS A 189 -2.97 -22.64 8.36
CA LYS A 189 -3.07 -22.75 9.83
C LYS A 189 -1.77 -22.37 10.54
N THR A 190 -0.91 -21.57 9.92
CA THR A 190 0.40 -21.21 10.47
C THR A 190 0.65 -19.71 10.51
N VAL A 191 0.08 -18.96 9.56
CA VAL A 191 0.17 -17.50 9.56
C VAL A 191 -0.62 -16.94 10.75
N THR A 192 0.08 -16.17 11.58
CA THR A 192 -0.46 -15.48 12.75
C THR A 192 -0.50 -13.96 12.56
N THR A 193 0.37 -13.42 11.70
CA THR A 193 0.44 -11.98 11.40
C THR A 193 0.46 -11.77 9.90
N ILE A 194 -0.46 -10.96 9.39
CA ILE A 194 -0.43 -10.45 8.02
C ILE A 194 -0.61 -8.94 7.99
N TYR A 195 0.26 -8.24 7.27
CA TYR A 195 0.11 -6.81 7.03
C TYR A 195 -0.14 -6.57 5.54
N LEU A 196 -1.25 -5.89 5.25
CA LEU A 196 -1.74 -5.48 3.93
C LEU A 196 -2.00 -3.97 3.89
N SER A 197 -1.43 -3.21 4.83
CA SER A 197 -1.63 -1.76 4.88
C SER A 197 -1.09 -1.05 3.63
N GLY A 198 -1.60 0.10 3.21
CA GLY A 198 -1.04 0.86 2.09
C GLY A 198 -1.28 0.18 0.73
N ASN A 199 -2.40 -0.54 0.59
CA ASN A 199 -2.79 -1.21 -0.65
C ASN A 199 -4.09 -0.57 -1.19
N GLN A 200 -4.62 -1.10 -2.29
CA GLN A 200 -5.85 -0.58 -2.92
C GLN A 200 -7.04 -1.49 -2.61
N ILE A 201 -7.12 -1.98 -1.37
CA ILE A 201 -8.16 -2.93 -0.96
C ILE A 201 -9.44 -2.16 -0.64
N GLY A 202 -10.47 -2.36 -1.45
CA GLY A 202 -11.82 -1.85 -1.20
C GLY A 202 -12.71 -2.81 -0.40
N ASP A 203 -13.99 -2.44 -0.25
CA ASP A 203 -15.00 -3.20 0.50
C ASP A 203 -15.13 -4.67 0.08
N ALA A 204 -15.00 -4.97 -1.22
CA ALA A 204 -15.07 -6.34 -1.73
C ALA A 204 -13.94 -7.22 -1.17
N GLY A 205 -12.71 -6.70 -1.12
CA GLY A 205 -11.55 -7.40 -0.55
C GLY A 205 -11.65 -7.52 0.97
N ALA A 206 -12.07 -6.44 1.65
CA ALA A 206 -12.33 -6.45 3.09
C ALA A 206 -13.39 -7.49 3.48
N ARG A 207 -14.47 -7.61 2.71
CA ARG A 207 -15.51 -8.64 2.90
C ARG A 207 -14.96 -10.05 2.75
N ALA A 208 -14.10 -10.30 1.76
CA ALA A 208 -13.47 -11.61 1.60
C ALA A 208 -12.59 -11.98 2.80
N ILE A 209 -11.80 -11.03 3.29
CA ILE A 209 -11.00 -11.19 4.50
C ILE A 209 -11.90 -11.46 5.72
N ALA A 210 -13.01 -10.73 5.85
CA ALA A 210 -13.98 -10.91 6.93
C ALA A 210 -14.61 -12.31 6.94
N GLU A 211 -15.01 -12.85 5.78
CA GLU A 211 -15.53 -14.23 5.70
C GLU A 211 -14.51 -15.27 6.16
N VAL A 212 -13.22 -15.00 5.95
CA VAL A 212 -12.14 -15.89 6.39
C VAL A 212 -11.88 -15.73 7.87
N LEU A 213 -11.94 -14.52 8.41
CA LEU A 213 -11.84 -14.29 9.86
C LEU A 213 -12.90 -15.08 10.64
N LYS A 214 -14.12 -15.28 10.09
CA LYS A 214 -15.14 -16.11 10.76
C LYS A 214 -14.70 -17.55 11.03
N VAL A 215 -13.79 -18.10 10.22
CA VAL A 215 -13.37 -19.52 10.27
C VAL A 215 -11.89 -19.73 10.56
N ASN A 216 -11.05 -18.69 10.39
CA ASN A 216 -9.62 -18.77 10.65
C ASN A 216 -9.36 -18.78 12.16
N THR A 217 -8.50 -19.71 12.58
CA THR A 217 -8.24 -19.97 14.00
C THR A 217 -6.80 -19.64 14.42
N THR A 218 -6.03 -18.95 13.57
CA THR A 218 -4.58 -18.75 13.77
C THR A 218 -4.13 -17.31 13.65
N LEU A 219 -4.86 -16.49 12.89
CA LEU A 219 -4.52 -15.09 12.65
C LEU A 219 -4.86 -14.26 13.89
N THR A 220 -3.82 -13.75 14.55
CA THR A 220 -3.91 -12.93 15.76
C THR A 220 -3.73 -11.43 15.46
N GLU A 221 -3.11 -11.10 14.32
CA GLU A 221 -2.78 -9.74 13.93
C GLU A 221 -3.03 -9.52 12.43
N LEU A 222 -3.86 -8.53 12.12
CA LEU A 222 -4.25 -8.16 10.76
C LEU A 222 -4.09 -6.65 10.57
N GLY A 223 -3.22 -6.26 9.64
CA GLY A 223 -3.07 -4.87 9.23
C GLY A 223 -3.78 -4.57 7.91
N LEU A 224 -4.73 -3.65 7.93
CA LEU A 224 -5.50 -3.16 6.78
C LEU A 224 -5.53 -1.63 6.73
N SER A 225 -4.67 -0.93 7.47
CA SER A 225 -4.61 0.53 7.42
C SER A 225 -4.26 1.06 6.02
N GLU A 226 -4.56 2.31 5.70
CA GLU A 226 -4.14 2.93 4.43
C GLU A 226 -4.66 2.15 3.21
N ASN A 227 -5.96 1.86 3.22
CA ASN A 227 -6.68 1.17 2.15
C ASN A 227 -7.96 1.96 1.78
N GLN A 228 -8.82 1.38 0.96
CA GLN A 228 -10.06 2.00 0.47
C GLN A 228 -11.30 1.35 1.10
N ILE A 229 -11.20 0.93 2.36
CA ILE A 229 -12.29 0.25 3.07
C ILE A 229 -13.30 1.28 3.56
N GLY A 230 -14.55 1.17 3.11
CA GLY A 230 -15.68 1.97 3.53
C GLY A 230 -16.55 1.29 4.58
N ASP A 231 -17.76 1.81 4.75
CA ASP A 231 -18.73 1.30 5.73
C ASP A 231 -19.10 -0.16 5.50
N ALA A 232 -19.29 -0.59 4.24
CA ALA A 232 -19.71 -1.96 3.95
C ALA A 232 -18.62 -2.99 4.28
N GLY A 233 -17.35 -2.67 3.98
CA GLY A 233 -16.21 -3.51 4.37
C GLY A 233 -16.03 -3.54 5.89
N ALA A 234 -16.14 -2.39 6.57
CA ALA A 234 -16.07 -2.29 8.02
C ALA A 234 -17.18 -3.08 8.72
N GLN A 235 -18.42 -3.04 8.22
CA GLN A 235 -19.54 -3.84 8.72
C GLN A 235 -19.28 -5.34 8.57
N ALA A 236 -18.72 -5.77 7.43
CA ALA A 236 -18.35 -7.18 7.24
C ALA A 236 -17.30 -7.62 8.27
N ILE A 237 -16.27 -6.80 8.50
CA ILE A 237 -15.24 -7.05 9.52
C ILE A 237 -15.86 -7.08 10.92
N ALA A 238 -16.78 -6.17 11.24
CA ALA A 238 -17.50 -6.15 12.50
C ALA A 238 -18.25 -7.46 12.77
N GLU A 239 -18.99 -7.97 11.78
CA GLU A 239 -19.65 -9.28 11.87
C GLU A 239 -18.67 -10.43 12.07
N ALA A 240 -17.49 -10.35 11.45
CA ALA A 240 -16.46 -11.37 11.63
C ALA A 240 -15.85 -11.36 13.03
N ILE A 241 -15.53 -10.19 13.59
CA ILE A 241 -14.92 -10.09 14.93
C ILE A 241 -15.92 -10.38 16.06
N LYS A 242 -17.24 -10.28 15.81
CA LYS A 242 -18.27 -10.77 16.76
C LYS A 242 -18.07 -12.27 17.05
N VAL A 243 -17.77 -13.05 16.02
CA VAL A 243 -17.63 -14.51 16.13
C VAL A 243 -16.18 -14.99 16.27
N ASN A 244 -15.21 -14.26 15.71
CA ASN A 244 -13.80 -14.61 15.81
C ASN A 244 -13.27 -14.28 17.22
N LYS A 245 -12.72 -15.29 17.90
CA LYS A 245 -12.15 -15.18 19.26
C LYS A 245 -10.63 -15.40 19.28
N ILE A 246 -9.95 -15.12 18.17
CA ILE A 246 -8.51 -15.33 18.00
C ILE A 246 -7.79 -14.02 17.68
N LEU A 247 -8.42 -13.16 16.88
CA LEU A 247 -7.84 -11.88 16.48
C LEU A 247 -7.68 -10.98 17.70
N THR A 248 -6.46 -10.49 17.90
CA THR A 248 -6.09 -9.63 19.03
C THR A 248 -5.66 -8.22 18.61
N ASN A 249 -5.16 -8.05 17.38
CA ASN A 249 -4.79 -6.77 16.82
C ASN A 249 -5.42 -6.60 15.43
N LEU A 250 -6.14 -5.49 15.25
CA LEU A 250 -6.77 -5.11 13.99
C LEU A 250 -6.44 -3.65 13.68
N GLU A 251 -5.73 -3.42 12.58
CA GLU A 251 -5.40 -2.07 12.11
C GLU A 251 -6.28 -1.71 10.91
N LEU A 252 -7.10 -0.67 11.05
CA LEU A 252 -8.04 -0.13 10.06
C LEU A 252 -7.89 1.40 9.91
N GLY A 253 -6.78 1.96 10.39
CA GLY A 253 -6.55 3.40 10.29
C GLY A 253 -6.40 3.86 8.84
N TRP A 254 -6.54 5.14 8.54
CA TRP A 254 -6.37 5.67 7.17
C TRP A 254 -7.22 4.93 6.13
N ASN A 255 -8.52 4.76 6.42
CA ASN A 255 -9.49 4.17 5.50
C ASN A 255 -10.65 5.16 5.28
N GLN A 256 -11.72 4.69 4.65
CA GLN A 256 -12.91 5.48 4.30
C GLN A 256 -14.11 5.11 5.19
N ILE A 257 -13.87 4.63 6.41
CA ILE A 257 -14.92 4.14 7.31
C ILE A 257 -15.71 5.32 7.87
N GLY A 258 -17.02 5.35 7.63
CA GLY A 258 -17.94 6.34 8.16
C GLY A 258 -18.58 5.91 9.48
N ASP A 259 -19.59 6.68 9.90
CA ASP A 259 -20.32 6.43 11.15
C ASP A 259 -20.99 5.05 11.18
N ALA A 260 -21.50 4.56 10.06
CA ALA A 260 -22.23 3.28 10.03
C ALA A 260 -21.30 2.08 10.22
N GLY A 261 -20.12 2.08 9.59
CA GLY A 261 -19.11 1.05 9.78
C GLY A 261 -18.48 1.11 11.17
N ALA A 262 -18.20 2.33 11.63
CA ALA A 262 -17.65 2.58 12.96
C ALA A 262 -18.61 2.13 14.08
N GLN A 263 -19.90 2.41 13.95
CA GLN A 263 -20.93 1.94 14.88
C GLN A 263 -21.01 0.40 14.91
N ALA A 264 -20.96 -0.26 13.74
CA ALA A 264 -20.97 -1.72 13.69
C ALA A 264 -19.76 -2.33 14.42
N ILE A 265 -18.58 -1.72 14.27
CA ILE A 265 -17.38 -2.11 15.02
C ILE A 265 -17.56 -1.89 16.52
N ALA A 266 -18.16 -0.77 16.95
CA ALA A 266 -18.46 -0.49 18.35
C ALA A 266 -19.35 -1.58 18.96
N GLU A 267 -20.47 -1.89 18.31
CA GLU A 267 -21.40 -2.94 18.73
C GLU A 267 -20.71 -4.32 18.79
N ALA A 268 -19.82 -4.60 17.85
CA ALA A 268 -19.05 -5.84 17.87
C ALA A 268 -18.14 -5.94 19.10
N ILE A 269 -17.47 -4.85 19.47
CA ILE A 269 -16.61 -4.77 20.67
C ILE A 269 -17.42 -4.98 21.94
N GLU A 270 -18.61 -4.37 22.04
CA GLU A 270 -19.50 -4.52 23.21
C GLU A 270 -19.97 -5.96 23.41
N LEU A 271 -20.14 -6.73 22.33
CA LEU A 271 -20.50 -8.16 22.38
C LEU A 271 -19.33 -9.08 22.80
N GLY A 272 -18.18 -8.52 23.17
CA GLY A 272 -17.06 -9.25 23.77
C GLY A 272 -16.13 -9.87 22.72
N THR A 273 -15.32 -9.04 22.06
CA THR A 273 -14.23 -9.48 21.18
C THR A 273 -12.98 -9.89 21.96
N THR A 274 -12.03 -10.55 21.28
CA THR A 274 -10.67 -10.79 21.81
C THR A 274 -9.68 -9.70 21.42
N LEU A 275 -10.15 -8.63 20.79
CA LEU A 275 -9.31 -7.53 20.35
C LEU A 275 -8.73 -6.83 21.58
N THR A 276 -7.40 -6.80 21.63
CA THR A 276 -6.62 -6.01 22.59
C THR A 276 -6.15 -4.70 21.96
N ARG A 277 -6.13 -4.61 20.62
CA ARG A 277 -5.75 -3.42 19.87
C ARG A 277 -6.65 -3.26 18.66
N LEU A 278 -7.21 -2.07 18.50
CA LEU A 278 -7.98 -1.67 17.32
C LEU A 278 -7.57 -0.25 16.92
N ASN A 279 -7.01 -0.11 15.74
CA ASN A 279 -6.70 1.21 15.18
C ASN A 279 -7.74 1.57 14.12
N ILE A 280 -8.44 2.68 14.30
CA ILE A 280 -9.37 3.27 13.33
C ILE A 280 -9.10 4.78 13.17
N TRP A 281 -7.88 5.24 13.49
CA TRP A 281 -7.46 6.63 13.26
C TRP A 281 -7.60 7.03 11.80
N TYR A 282 -7.81 8.31 11.52
CA TYR A 282 -7.85 8.81 10.14
C TYR A 282 -8.90 8.03 9.30
N ASN A 283 -10.15 8.05 9.72
CA ASN A 283 -11.32 7.58 8.96
C ASN A 283 -12.34 8.72 8.82
N CYS A 284 -13.57 8.45 8.40
CA CYS A 284 -14.63 9.44 8.20
C CYS A 284 -15.67 9.40 9.34
N ILE A 285 -15.22 9.25 10.59
CA ILE A 285 -16.11 9.03 11.75
C ILE A 285 -16.45 10.36 12.44
N GLY A 286 -17.74 10.63 12.63
CA GLY A 286 -18.27 11.73 13.40
C GLY A 286 -17.89 11.65 14.88
N SER A 287 -17.76 12.81 15.53
CA SER A 287 -17.27 12.91 16.91
C SER A 287 -18.11 12.13 17.92
N ALA A 288 -19.42 12.03 17.71
CA ALA A 288 -20.32 11.25 18.57
C ALA A 288 -20.02 9.75 18.50
N VAL A 289 -19.84 9.20 17.30
CA VAL A 289 -19.54 7.77 17.11
C VAL A 289 -18.11 7.44 17.56
N ALA A 290 -17.15 8.34 17.33
CA ALA A 290 -15.80 8.20 17.85
C ALA A 290 -15.76 8.15 19.40
N GLN A 291 -16.63 8.93 20.06
CA GLN A 291 -16.82 8.87 21.51
C GLN A 291 -17.46 7.54 21.95
N LEU A 292 -18.50 7.06 21.26
CA LEU A 292 -19.12 5.77 21.56
C LEU A 292 -18.13 4.61 21.47
N ILE A 293 -17.32 4.56 20.42
CA ILE A 293 -16.25 3.57 20.29
C ILE A 293 -15.26 3.69 21.44
N THR A 294 -14.97 4.93 21.85
CA THR A 294 -14.10 5.22 23.00
C THR A 294 -14.67 4.82 24.34
N GLU A 295 -15.98 4.86 24.49
CA GLU A 295 -16.67 4.41 25.70
C GLU A 295 -16.81 2.89 25.75
N ALA A 296 -17.07 2.24 24.62
CA ALA A 296 -17.05 0.78 24.49
C ALA A 296 -15.70 0.18 24.97
N LYS A 297 -14.60 0.94 24.88
CA LYS A 297 -13.25 0.57 25.40
C LYS A 297 -13.24 0.28 26.90
N LYS A 298 -14.01 1.03 27.70
CA LYS A 298 -13.96 0.95 29.18
C LYS A 298 -14.34 -0.42 29.72
N LEU A 299 -15.00 -1.25 28.90
CA LEU A 299 -15.48 -2.57 29.30
C LEU A 299 -14.50 -3.72 28.97
N ASN A 300 -13.55 -3.56 28.02
CA ASN A 300 -12.81 -4.69 27.43
C ASN A 300 -11.26 -4.55 27.30
N TYR A 301 -10.62 -3.57 27.97
CA TYR A 301 -9.14 -3.40 28.01
C TYR A 301 -8.41 -3.29 26.65
N ALA A 302 -9.10 -2.96 25.56
CA ALA A 302 -8.49 -2.79 24.25
C ALA A 302 -7.89 -1.38 24.06
N ASP A 303 -6.65 -1.29 23.59
CA ASP A 303 -6.07 -0.04 23.07
C ASP A 303 -6.79 0.29 21.76
N VAL A 304 -7.75 1.21 21.82
CA VAL A 304 -8.50 1.63 20.63
C VAL A 304 -8.16 3.08 20.27
N TYR A 305 -7.76 3.29 19.02
CA TYR A 305 -7.27 4.56 18.50
C TYR A 305 -8.29 5.11 17.49
N ALA A 306 -9.05 6.16 17.85
CA ALA A 306 -10.21 6.65 17.07
C ALA A 306 -10.26 8.18 16.85
N ASP A 307 -9.19 8.88 17.19
CA ASP A 307 -9.00 10.31 16.95
C ASP A 307 -8.68 10.64 15.47
N SER A 308 -8.52 11.92 15.16
CA SER A 308 -8.05 12.42 13.86
C SER A 308 -8.90 12.05 12.64
N GLN A 309 -10.22 12.06 12.81
CA GLN A 309 -11.18 11.72 11.75
C GLN A 309 -11.33 12.84 10.70
N PHE A 310 -11.37 12.46 9.42
CA PHE A 310 -11.73 13.29 8.28
C PHE A 310 -13.18 13.77 8.39
N ASN A 311 -13.48 14.90 7.77
CA ASN A 311 -14.88 15.32 7.66
C ASN A 311 -15.64 14.26 6.79
N PRO A 312 -16.77 13.70 7.24
CA PRO A 312 -17.50 12.67 6.49
C PRO A 312 -17.91 13.10 5.07
N LEU A 313 -18.08 14.40 4.83
CA LEU A 313 -18.45 14.93 3.51
C LEU A 313 -17.31 14.87 2.48
N VAL A 314 -16.07 14.60 2.90
CA VAL A 314 -14.90 14.43 2.02
C VAL A 314 -15.18 13.40 0.92
N LEU A 315 -15.80 12.27 1.28
CA LEU A 315 -16.13 11.20 0.33
C LEU A 315 -17.32 11.57 -0.58
N SER A 316 -18.23 12.42 -0.10
CA SER A 316 -19.40 12.86 -0.88
C SER A 316 -19.09 13.97 -1.89
N LEU A 317 -17.99 14.68 -1.68
CA LEU A 317 -17.48 15.77 -2.54
C LEU A 317 -16.51 15.27 -3.61
N LEU A 318 -16.13 13.99 -3.54
CA LEU A 318 -15.49 13.31 -4.66
C LEU A 318 -16.41 13.36 -5.86
N PRO A 319 -15.87 13.61 -7.06
CA PRO A 319 -16.70 14.03 -8.16
C PRO A 319 -17.44 12.80 -8.69
N ARG A 320 -18.78 12.85 -8.66
CA ARG A 320 -19.64 11.92 -9.39
C ARG A 320 -19.43 12.22 -10.89
N LEU A 321 -18.45 11.56 -11.50
CA LEU A 321 -17.89 12.00 -12.78
C LEU A 321 -18.42 11.33 -14.04
N ALA A 322 -19.47 10.53 -14.00
CA ALA A 322 -20.17 10.28 -15.25
C ALA A 322 -20.97 11.54 -15.62
N SER A 323 -20.47 12.37 -16.53
CA SER A 323 -21.38 13.28 -17.23
C SER A 323 -22.40 12.43 -17.99
N ALA A 324 -23.61 12.95 -18.24
CA ALA A 324 -24.60 12.23 -19.04
C ALA A 324 -24.03 11.82 -20.41
N GLU A 325 -23.07 12.57 -20.94
CA GLU A 325 -22.35 12.32 -22.20
C GLU A 325 -21.32 11.17 -22.06
N ASP A 326 -20.66 11.04 -20.91
CA ASP A 326 -19.75 9.93 -20.61
C ASP A 326 -20.51 8.62 -20.38
N THR A 327 -21.65 8.66 -19.67
CA THR A 327 -22.55 7.50 -19.55
C THR A 327 -23.10 7.09 -20.92
N GLN A 328 -23.46 8.05 -21.77
CA GLN A 328 -23.91 7.81 -23.16
C GLN A 328 -22.79 7.23 -24.04
N THR A 329 -21.54 7.65 -23.84
CA THR A 329 -20.39 7.15 -24.60
C THR A 329 -20.06 5.71 -24.23
N VAL A 330 -20.04 5.38 -22.93
CA VAL A 330 -19.90 4.01 -22.43
C VAL A 330 -21.08 3.15 -22.90
N PHE A 331 -22.30 3.70 -22.88
CA PHE A 331 -23.49 3.03 -23.42
C PHE A 331 -23.36 2.72 -24.93
N CYS A 332 -22.88 3.67 -25.75
CA CYS A 332 -22.64 3.47 -27.18
C CYS A 332 -21.52 2.46 -27.47
N LEU A 333 -20.47 2.44 -26.65
CA LEU A 333 -19.38 1.46 -26.78
C LEU A 333 -19.86 0.03 -26.47
N LEU A 334 -20.69 -0.13 -25.43
CA LEU A 334 -21.23 -1.42 -25.00
C LEU A 334 -22.37 -1.94 -25.90
N THR A 335 -23.11 -1.04 -26.57
CA THR A 335 -24.24 -1.38 -27.47
C THR A 335 -23.86 -1.44 -28.95
N SER A 336 -22.56 -1.45 -29.27
CA SER A 336 -22.01 -1.51 -30.63
C SER A 336 -22.24 -2.85 -31.37
N GLY A 337 -23.33 -3.54 -31.04
CA GLY A 337 -24.00 -4.53 -31.89
C GLY A 337 -25.26 -3.94 -32.52
N LEU A 338 -25.12 -3.34 -33.70
CA LEU A 338 -26.11 -3.18 -34.79
C LEU A 338 -27.56 -2.67 -34.53
N GLU A 339 -28.04 -2.42 -33.31
CA GLU A 339 -29.47 -2.15 -33.07
C GLU A 339 -29.87 -0.68 -32.77
N LEU A 340 -28.95 0.28 -32.78
CA LEU A 340 -29.27 1.66 -32.33
C LEU A 340 -29.34 2.76 -33.39
N GLU A 341 -29.31 2.44 -34.69
CA GLU A 341 -29.39 3.47 -35.74
C GLU A 341 -30.77 4.17 -35.87
N ASN A 342 -31.81 3.79 -35.11
CA ASN A 342 -33.17 4.30 -35.36
C ASN A 342 -34.05 4.63 -34.13
N GLN A 343 -33.52 5.21 -33.04
CA GLN A 343 -34.41 5.74 -31.98
C GLN A 343 -34.05 7.16 -31.50
N ARG A 344 -35.05 8.05 -31.52
CA ARG A 344 -35.01 9.40 -30.93
C ARG A 344 -35.56 9.37 -29.49
N ALA A 345 -34.82 10.04 -28.59
CA ALA A 345 -35.27 10.81 -27.44
C ALA A 345 -36.32 10.18 -26.48
N SER A 346 -36.01 9.02 -25.91
CA SER A 346 -36.33 8.67 -24.51
C SER A 346 -35.64 7.34 -24.20
N LEU A 347 -34.74 7.32 -23.21
CA LEU A 347 -34.05 6.11 -22.76
C LEU A 347 -35.08 5.04 -22.35
N PRO A 348 -35.06 3.81 -22.92
CA PRO A 348 -35.82 2.71 -22.36
C PRO A 348 -35.17 2.27 -21.03
N ALA A 349 -35.99 1.83 -20.08
CA ALA A 349 -35.50 1.27 -18.82
C ALA A 349 -34.62 0.05 -19.12
N LEU A 350 -33.35 0.13 -18.72
CA LEU A 350 -32.39 -0.95 -18.89
C LEU A 350 -32.77 -2.16 -18.01
N PRO A 351 -32.49 -3.40 -18.46
CA PRO A 351 -32.50 -4.57 -17.58
C PRO A 351 -31.60 -4.30 -16.37
N ALA A 352 -32.06 -4.66 -15.17
CA ALA A 352 -31.35 -4.35 -13.92
C ALA A 352 -29.91 -4.87 -13.92
N GLU A 353 -29.65 -6.01 -14.55
CA GLU A 353 -28.30 -6.57 -14.64
C GLU A 353 -27.33 -5.71 -15.48
N ILE A 354 -27.83 -5.02 -16.51
CA ILE A 354 -27.01 -4.11 -17.34
C ILE A 354 -26.83 -2.75 -16.64
N ALA A 355 -27.85 -2.29 -15.92
CA ALA A 355 -27.74 -1.08 -15.11
C ALA A 355 -26.75 -1.26 -13.95
N GLU A 356 -26.71 -2.44 -13.32
CA GLU A 356 -25.69 -2.79 -12.32
C GLU A 356 -24.29 -2.89 -12.95
N LEU A 357 -24.15 -3.51 -14.12
CA LEU A 357 -22.86 -3.60 -14.81
C LEU A 357 -22.33 -2.23 -15.29
N ILE A 358 -23.22 -1.35 -15.75
CA ILE A 358 -22.89 0.04 -16.12
C ILE A 358 -22.60 0.87 -14.87
N MET A 359 -23.26 0.63 -13.74
CA MET A 359 -22.92 1.29 -12.48
C MET A 359 -21.56 0.81 -11.95
N ASP A 360 -21.26 -0.48 -12.05
CA ASP A 360 -19.96 -1.08 -11.72
C ASP A 360 -18.84 -0.56 -12.64
N GLU A 361 -19.10 -0.38 -13.95
CA GLU A 361 -18.14 0.24 -14.89
C GLU A 361 -18.07 1.77 -14.77
N ALA A 362 -19.16 2.46 -14.45
CA ALA A 362 -19.16 3.91 -14.21
C ALA A 362 -18.45 4.30 -12.90
N HIS A 363 -18.17 3.31 -12.03
CA HIS A 363 -17.24 3.46 -10.90
C HIS A 363 -15.77 3.44 -11.33
N TYR A 364 -15.44 3.14 -12.59
CA TYR A 364 -14.09 3.24 -13.14
C TYR A 364 -13.80 4.63 -13.70
N TRP A 365 -13.89 5.64 -12.84
CA TRP A 365 -13.01 6.80 -12.97
C TRP A 365 -11.87 6.52 -12.00
N GLN A 366 -10.83 5.86 -12.50
CA GLN A 366 -9.69 5.60 -11.64
C GLN A 366 -9.13 6.96 -11.21
N GLY A 367 -9.12 7.19 -9.91
CA GLY A 367 -8.60 8.40 -9.33
C GLY A 367 -7.63 8.01 -8.23
N VAL A 368 -6.43 8.57 -8.29
CA VAL A 368 -5.53 8.43 -7.16
C VAL A 368 -5.91 9.54 -6.18
N GLN A 369 -6.55 9.12 -5.10
CA GLN A 369 -6.84 9.98 -3.96
C GLN A 369 -5.73 9.77 -2.94
N HIS A 370 -5.01 10.83 -2.63
CA HIS A 370 -4.18 10.84 -1.44
C HIS A 370 -4.88 11.70 -0.40
N ILE A 371 -5.13 11.10 0.75
CA ILE A 371 -5.66 11.75 1.94
C ILE A 371 -4.47 11.97 2.86
N LYS A 372 -4.20 13.19 3.34
CA LYS A 372 -3.06 13.45 4.23
C LYS A 372 -3.34 14.60 5.19
N ARG A 373 -3.51 14.26 6.47
CA ARG A 373 -3.54 15.22 7.59
C ARG A 373 -2.23 15.18 8.39
N SER A 374 -1.11 15.53 7.78
CA SER A 374 0.09 15.95 8.52
C SER A 374 0.10 17.47 8.62
N GLN A 375 0.64 18.02 9.71
CA GLN A 375 1.04 19.43 9.71
C GLN A 375 2.13 19.58 8.66
N PHE A 376 2.04 20.59 7.79
CA PHE A 376 3.19 20.91 6.94
C PHE A 376 4.22 21.56 7.85
N ASP A 377 5.38 20.92 8.04
CA ASP A 377 6.53 21.58 8.64
C ASP A 377 7.36 22.20 7.50
N ASP A 378 7.95 23.38 7.76
CA ASP A 378 8.89 23.96 6.81
C ASP A 378 10.15 23.08 6.85
N ASP A 379 10.49 22.46 5.71
CA ASP A 379 11.79 21.84 5.37
C ASP A 379 11.90 20.30 5.22
N THR A 380 10.82 19.54 4.94
CA THR A 380 10.98 18.15 4.44
C THR A 380 10.15 17.79 3.18
N PRO A 381 10.71 17.04 2.20
CA PRO A 381 9.97 16.49 1.07
C PRO A 381 8.81 15.56 1.47
N ASP A 382 8.89 15.00 2.69
CA ASP A 382 7.91 14.10 3.27
C ASP A 382 6.59 14.79 3.60
N ASP A 383 6.52 16.13 3.56
CA ASP A 383 5.33 16.90 3.93
C ASP A 383 4.44 17.31 2.74
N ILE A 384 4.85 17.04 1.50
CA ILE A 384 4.04 17.38 0.32
C ILE A 384 2.88 16.38 0.15
N LEU A 385 1.66 16.88 -0.07
CA LEU A 385 0.55 16.03 -0.52
C LEU A 385 0.71 15.79 -2.02
N GLN A 386 1.03 14.56 -2.40
CA GLN A 386 1.32 14.22 -3.79
C GLN A 386 0.53 13.03 -4.30
N VAL A 387 0.21 13.09 -5.58
CA VAL A 387 -0.45 12.02 -6.33
C VAL A 387 0.34 11.80 -7.61
N THR A 388 0.79 10.57 -7.83
CA THR A 388 1.38 10.15 -9.10
C THR A 388 0.28 9.59 -10.00
N VAL A 389 0.22 10.05 -11.25
CA VAL A 389 -0.63 9.45 -12.27
C VAL A 389 -0.15 8.02 -12.49
N PRO A 390 -0.98 6.99 -12.21
CA PRO A 390 -0.53 5.61 -12.19
C PRO A 390 -0.26 5.09 -13.61
N GLN A 391 0.17 3.84 -13.72
CA GLN A 391 0.35 3.18 -15.02
C GLN A 391 -0.96 2.64 -15.54
N GLY A 392 -1.23 2.81 -16.84
CA GLY A 392 -2.46 2.32 -17.46
C GLY A 392 -2.51 0.80 -17.47
N VAL A 393 -3.63 0.21 -17.04
CA VAL A 393 -3.82 -1.24 -17.14
C VAL A 393 -3.78 -1.63 -18.63
N ASN A 394 -2.81 -2.46 -19.02
CA ASN A 394 -2.54 -2.91 -20.39
C ASN A 394 -1.85 -1.92 -21.34
N GLY A 395 -1.20 -0.85 -20.84
CA GLY A 395 -0.45 0.09 -21.68
C GLY A 395 -1.31 1.11 -22.44
N ASN A 396 -2.57 1.29 -22.02
CA ASN A 396 -3.44 2.34 -22.54
C ASN A 396 -2.97 3.73 -22.05
N SER A 397 -3.07 4.74 -22.92
CA SER A 397 -2.71 6.12 -22.57
C SER A 397 -3.69 6.71 -21.57
N ILE A 398 -3.20 7.11 -20.40
CA ILE A 398 -3.98 7.79 -19.37
C ILE A 398 -4.19 9.26 -19.73
N ARG A 399 -5.41 9.76 -19.51
CA ARG A 399 -5.78 11.16 -19.67
C ARG A 399 -6.39 11.72 -18.38
N VAL A 400 -5.72 12.69 -17.77
CA VAL A 400 -6.26 13.43 -16.61
C VAL A 400 -7.48 14.26 -17.02
N LYS A 401 -8.54 14.14 -16.24
CA LYS A 401 -9.87 14.76 -16.45
C LYS A 401 -10.18 15.85 -15.45
N SER A 402 -9.64 15.78 -14.25
CA SER A 402 -9.75 16.82 -13.23
C SER A 402 -8.72 16.63 -12.15
N ILE A 403 -8.25 17.72 -11.57
CA ILE A 403 -7.56 17.70 -10.29
C ILE A 403 -8.46 18.38 -9.28
N GLN A 404 -8.72 17.72 -8.15
CA GLN A 404 -9.48 18.27 -7.04
C GLN A 404 -8.65 18.28 -5.78
N VAL A 405 -8.73 19.40 -5.07
CA VAL A 405 -8.07 19.58 -3.78
C VAL A 405 -9.13 19.99 -2.80
N LEU A 406 -9.34 19.16 -1.79
CA LEU A 406 -10.25 19.43 -0.69
C LEU A 406 -9.41 19.72 0.55
N ARG A 407 -9.73 20.79 1.26
CA ARG A 407 -9.08 21.17 2.50
C ARG A 407 -10.09 21.50 3.59
N ASP A 408 -9.67 21.37 4.84
CA ASP A 408 -10.47 21.68 6.00
C ASP A 408 -9.92 22.92 6.71
N SER A 409 -10.79 23.91 6.86
CA SER A 409 -10.47 25.19 7.47
C SER A 409 -10.59 25.20 9.00
N ARG A 410 -10.96 24.07 9.65
CA ARG A 410 -11.09 23.97 11.12
C ARG A 410 -9.83 24.38 11.89
N THR A 411 -8.65 24.22 11.30
CA THR A 411 -7.36 24.48 11.95
C THR A 411 -6.72 25.78 11.53
N LEU A 412 -7.22 26.44 10.48
CA LEU A 412 -6.64 27.69 10.02
C LEU A 412 -6.77 28.76 11.10
N ASP A 413 -5.65 29.41 11.43
CA ASP A 413 -5.72 30.67 12.17
C ASP A 413 -6.56 31.66 11.36
N GLY A 414 -7.26 32.57 12.04
CA GLY A 414 -8.23 33.46 11.39
C GLY A 414 -7.65 34.48 10.39
N SER A 415 -6.42 34.32 9.90
CA SER A 415 -5.85 35.17 8.87
C SER A 415 -6.48 34.88 7.49
N ILE A 416 -7.15 35.89 6.94
CA ILE A 416 -7.89 35.81 5.67
C ILE A 416 -6.97 35.53 4.46
N ASP A 417 -5.67 35.73 4.62
CA ASP A 417 -4.68 35.76 3.54
C ASP A 417 -3.97 34.41 3.29
N ASP A 418 -4.21 33.40 4.14
CA ASP A 418 -3.67 32.02 4.01
C ASP A 418 -4.70 31.02 3.44
N ARG A 419 -5.68 31.55 2.70
CA ARG A 419 -6.74 30.72 2.12
C ARG A 419 -6.39 30.05 0.80
N GLY A 420 -5.20 30.29 0.25
CA GLY A 420 -4.72 29.66 -0.99
C GLY A 420 -3.79 28.49 -0.73
N PHE A 421 -3.57 27.69 -1.76
CA PHE A 421 -2.52 26.67 -1.80
C PHE A 421 -1.85 26.67 -3.18
N ASP A 422 -0.60 26.24 -3.24
CA ASP A 422 0.11 26.07 -4.51
C ASP A 422 -0.04 24.64 -5.00
N LEU A 423 -0.39 24.52 -6.28
CA LEU A 423 -0.46 23.26 -7.01
C LEU A 423 0.69 23.20 -8.01
N ILE A 424 1.50 22.16 -7.90
CA ILE A 424 2.70 21.95 -8.72
C ILE A 424 2.50 20.65 -9.50
N VAL A 425 2.72 20.69 -10.81
CA VAL A 425 2.75 19.50 -11.67
C VAL A 425 4.19 19.23 -12.08
N ARG A 426 4.68 18.02 -11.79
CA ARG A 426 6.01 17.55 -12.18
C ARG A 426 5.90 16.41 -13.19
N ASP A 427 6.86 16.34 -14.10
CA ASP A 427 7.00 15.18 -14.97
C ASP A 427 7.64 13.98 -14.26
N GLU A 428 7.75 12.87 -14.98
CA GLU A 428 8.37 11.61 -14.53
C GLU A 428 9.86 11.76 -14.16
N GLN A 429 10.53 12.82 -14.63
CA GLN A 429 11.91 13.16 -14.25
C GLN A 429 11.98 14.14 -13.07
N GLY A 430 10.82 14.53 -12.50
CA GLY A 430 10.71 15.44 -11.37
C GLY A 430 10.81 16.93 -11.73
N ALA A 431 10.89 17.29 -13.02
CA ALA A 431 10.95 18.68 -13.44
C ALA A 431 9.57 19.35 -13.35
N VAL A 432 9.54 20.61 -12.87
CA VAL A 432 8.28 21.37 -12.73
C VAL A 432 7.78 21.78 -14.11
N GLN A 433 6.61 21.26 -14.49
CA GLN A 433 5.93 21.56 -15.74
C GLN A 433 4.86 22.64 -15.56
N HIS A 434 4.31 22.76 -14.35
CA HIS A 434 3.36 23.82 -14.01
C HIS A 434 3.37 24.11 -12.50
N GLU A 435 3.16 25.36 -12.14
CA GLU A 435 2.93 25.80 -10.76
C GLU A 435 1.90 26.92 -10.76
N CYS A 436 0.86 26.80 -9.93
CA CYS A 436 -0.14 27.84 -9.75
C CYS A 436 -0.69 27.89 -8.33
N SER A 437 -0.99 29.09 -7.83
CA SER A 437 -1.74 29.27 -6.60
C SER A 437 -3.25 29.16 -6.88
N ALA A 438 -3.90 28.20 -6.23
CA ALA A 438 -5.33 27.97 -6.29
C ALA A 438 -6.03 28.49 -5.03
N LYS A 439 -7.21 29.08 -5.20
CA LYS A 439 -8.10 29.47 -4.11
C LYS A 439 -9.31 28.54 -4.08
N PRO A 440 -9.49 27.72 -3.04
CA PRO A 440 -10.64 26.85 -2.91
C PRO A 440 -11.89 27.66 -2.55
N THR A 441 -13.06 27.10 -2.86
CA THR A 441 -14.37 27.64 -2.51
C THR A 441 -14.95 26.84 -1.36
N VAL A 442 -15.53 27.50 -0.37
CA VAL A 442 -16.22 26.84 0.75
C VAL A 442 -17.38 26.00 0.20
N VAL A 443 -17.38 24.71 0.50
CA VAL A 443 -18.40 23.73 0.08
C VAL A 443 -19.20 23.15 1.25
N ASP A 444 -18.70 23.30 2.48
CA ASP A 444 -19.42 23.03 3.73
C ASP A 444 -18.89 23.94 4.85
N LEU A 445 -19.45 23.89 6.07
CA LEU A 445 -19.07 24.68 7.24
C LEU A 445 -17.57 24.92 7.39
N THR A 446 -16.76 23.89 7.14
CA THR A 446 -15.30 24.00 7.23
C THR A 446 -14.57 23.45 6.00
N LEU A 447 -15.25 22.78 5.07
CA LEU A 447 -14.61 22.23 3.89
C LEU A 447 -14.54 23.23 2.75
N GLU A 448 -13.38 23.28 2.10
CA GLU A 448 -13.12 24.12 0.94
C GLU A 448 -12.57 23.27 -0.22
N LEU A 449 -13.18 23.39 -1.40
CA LEU A 449 -12.84 22.61 -2.60
C LEU A 449 -12.29 23.52 -3.71
N ALA A 450 -11.19 23.10 -4.32
CA ALA A 450 -10.71 23.62 -5.59
C ALA A 450 -10.78 22.51 -6.64
N THR A 451 -11.36 22.81 -7.81
CA THR A 451 -11.38 21.88 -8.96
C THR A 451 -10.70 22.54 -10.15
N ILE A 452 -9.72 21.85 -10.72
CA ILE A 452 -8.95 22.31 -11.87
C ILE A 452 -9.23 21.37 -13.03
N TRP A 453 -9.81 21.94 -14.09
CA TRP A 453 -10.19 21.21 -15.29
C TRP A 453 -9.09 21.29 -16.36
N PRO A 454 -8.90 20.23 -17.18
CA PRO A 454 -8.01 20.28 -18.34
C PRO A 454 -8.41 21.37 -19.34
N ALA A 455 -9.68 21.76 -19.38
CA ALA A 455 -10.12 22.89 -20.18
C ALA A 455 -9.53 24.23 -19.73
N SER A 456 -9.27 24.35 -18.43
CA SER A 456 -8.72 25.54 -17.78
C SER A 456 -7.19 25.58 -17.80
N HIS A 457 -6.51 24.45 -18.10
CA HIS A 457 -5.05 24.39 -18.04
C HIS A 457 -4.40 23.46 -19.10
N PRO A 458 -3.59 23.99 -20.05
CA PRO A 458 -2.98 23.19 -21.12
C PRO A 458 -2.08 22.04 -20.62
N VAL A 459 -1.38 22.23 -19.50
CA VAL A 459 -0.46 21.22 -18.95
C VAL A 459 -1.23 20.02 -18.39
N ILE A 460 -2.42 20.23 -17.81
CA ILE A 460 -3.23 19.12 -17.28
C ILE A 460 -3.68 18.19 -18.42
N ARG A 461 -3.91 18.73 -19.62
CA ARG A 461 -4.24 17.91 -20.81
C ARG A 461 -3.10 17.01 -21.28
N GLN A 462 -1.86 17.34 -20.93
CA GLN A 462 -0.64 16.66 -21.38
C GLN A 462 -0.08 15.71 -20.32
N MET A 463 -0.67 15.71 -19.12
CA MET A 463 -0.32 14.78 -18.06
C MET A 463 -0.50 13.35 -18.53
N ARG A 464 0.50 12.52 -18.22
CA ARG A 464 0.60 11.10 -18.56
C ARG A 464 1.04 10.32 -17.34
N GLU A 465 1.09 9.00 -17.47
CA GLU A 465 1.68 8.08 -16.50
C GLU A 465 3.01 8.60 -15.91
N GLY A 466 3.20 8.42 -14.61
CA GLY A 466 4.43 8.81 -13.90
C GLY A 466 4.53 10.29 -13.54
N TRP A 467 3.67 11.16 -14.11
CA TRP A 467 3.62 12.56 -13.72
C TRP A 467 3.01 12.73 -12.33
N GLN A 468 3.47 13.76 -11.61
CA GLN A 468 3.07 14.01 -10.23
C GLN A 468 2.32 15.32 -10.10
N VAL A 469 1.25 15.31 -9.31
CA VAL A 469 0.59 16.52 -8.81
C VAL A 469 0.94 16.65 -7.35
N GLN A 470 1.40 17.83 -6.96
CA GLN A 470 1.82 18.18 -5.61
C GLN A 470 1.00 19.38 -5.14
N VAL A 471 0.61 19.37 -3.87
CA VAL A 471 -0.10 20.45 -3.21
C VAL A 471 0.66 20.86 -1.95
N ARG A 472 0.84 22.18 -1.78
CA ARG A 472 1.42 22.78 -0.57
C ARG A 472 0.71 24.07 -0.19
N PRO A 473 0.75 24.51 1.08
CA PRO A 473 0.25 25.82 1.50
C PRO A 473 0.92 26.96 0.72
N SER A 474 0.16 28.01 0.39
CA SER A 474 0.67 29.16 -0.37
C SER A 474 1.46 30.17 0.48
N LYS A 475 1.22 30.17 1.80
CA LYS A 475 1.95 30.92 2.84
C LYS A 475 2.04 30.05 4.12
N SER A 476 2.90 30.44 5.05
CA SER A 476 3.38 29.70 6.25
C SER A 476 2.65 28.39 6.59
N PRO A 477 3.35 27.25 6.66
CA PRO A 477 2.75 25.92 6.51
C PRO A 477 1.97 25.37 7.72
N LYS A 478 1.97 26.04 8.86
CA LYS A 478 1.82 25.35 10.16
C LYS A 478 0.45 24.75 10.44
N ASP A 479 -0.63 25.22 9.79
CA ASP A 479 -2.00 24.87 10.17
C ASP A 479 -2.94 24.47 9.01
N ALA A 480 -2.42 24.33 7.79
CA ALA A 480 -3.22 23.94 6.63
C ALA A 480 -3.47 22.41 6.60
N LEU A 481 -4.74 21.99 6.71
CA LEU A 481 -5.13 20.59 6.56
C LEU A 481 -5.75 20.33 5.19
N PHE A 482 -5.08 19.57 4.33
CA PHE A 482 -5.67 19.07 3.09
C PHE A 482 -6.34 17.71 3.35
N GLU A 483 -7.66 17.66 3.19
CA GLU A 483 -8.40 16.41 3.36
C GLU A 483 -8.13 15.45 2.22
N SER A 484 -8.00 15.94 0.98
CA SER A 484 -7.65 15.07 -0.13
C SER A 484 -7.10 15.84 -1.33
N LEU A 485 -6.20 15.19 -2.06
CA LEU A 485 -5.84 15.49 -3.43
C LEU A 485 -6.31 14.34 -4.29
N TYR A 486 -7.19 14.63 -5.23
CA TYR A 486 -7.77 13.66 -6.15
C TYR A 486 -7.38 14.03 -7.58
N VAL A 487 -6.70 13.13 -8.28
CA VAL A 487 -6.45 13.25 -9.72
C VAL A 487 -7.31 12.21 -10.43
N GLY A 488 -8.39 12.67 -11.06
CA GLY A 488 -9.27 11.81 -11.85
C GLY A 488 -8.75 11.65 -13.27
N TYR A 489 -8.68 10.42 -13.77
CA TYR A 489 -8.20 10.11 -15.11
C TYR A 489 -9.02 9.00 -15.77
N VAL A 490 -8.86 8.87 -17.10
CA VAL A 490 -9.49 7.86 -17.97
C VAL A 490 -8.45 7.25 -18.87
#